data_AF-A0A954GAZ3-F1
#
_entry.id   AF-A0A954GAZ3-F1
#
_cell.length_a   1.000
_cell.length_b   1.000
_cell.length_c   1.000
_cell.angle_alpha   90.00
_cell.angle_beta   90.00
_cell.angle_gamma   90.00
#
_symmetry.space_group_name_H-M   'P 1'
#
loop_
_entity.id
_entity.type
_entity.pdbx_description
1 polymer ?
#
loop_
_entity_poly.entity_id
_entity_poly.type
_entity_poly.pdbx_seq_one_letter_code
_entity_poly.pdbx_strand_id
1 'polypeptide(L)'
;MNYELTDLYLDLIDERKWQRTPQQAGIEKLLDEIDSDTELGRAERALLRGYLNYHFRDVMQPIDRETEFRLAVELAPDDHLANLYLGYETFDAGKYDTALEQFQKLDLNKHVHWSQIKIRELIVCCHLHLQQFLEAEELLCPVLRQAMELDSNDDYAHPIELLEALAEWHAEFSAVIGADAWQCDIKLLMDVLQKYDLTDTFAEQLAQISP
;
A
#
# COMPACT_ATOMS: atom_id res chain seq x y z
N MET A 1 -18.46 -11.43 8.08
CA MET A 1 -17.54 -12.51 7.72
C MET A 1 -17.24 -13.40 8.91
N ASN A 2 -16.76 -14.62 8.70
CA ASN A 2 -16.17 -15.48 9.73
C ASN A 2 -14.71 -15.03 9.99
N TYR A 3 -14.54 -14.02 10.83
CA TYR A 3 -13.24 -13.38 11.08
C TYR A 3 -12.25 -14.30 11.79
N GLU A 4 -12.70 -15.13 12.74
CA GLU A 4 -11.81 -16.07 13.46
C GLU A 4 -11.15 -17.08 12.52
N LEU A 5 -11.93 -17.64 11.59
CA LEU A 5 -11.39 -18.55 10.58
C LEU A 5 -10.54 -17.83 9.52
N THR A 6 -10.92 -16.60 9.16
CA THR A 6 -10.14 -15.77 8.24
C THR A 6 -8.76 -15.46 8.83
N ASP A 7 -8.72 -15.03 10.10
CA ASP A 7 -7.49 -14.71 10.83
C ASP A 7 -6.58 -15.93 10.93
N LEU A 8 -7.13 -17.12 11.19
CA LEU A 8 -6.37 -18.37 11.18
C LEU A 8 -5.65 -18.61 9.84
N TYR A 9 -6.35 -18.43 8.71
CA TYR A 9 -5.73 -18.60 7.40
C TYR A 9 -4.71 -17.50 7.10
N LEU A 10 -4.97 -16.25 7.50
CA LEU A 10 -4.00 -15.15 7.37
C LEU A 10 -2.71 -15.45 8.14
N ASP A 11 -2.81 -15.95 9.37
CA ASP A 11 -1.66 -16.37 10.18
C ASP A 11 -0.87 -17.48 9.48
N LEU A 12 -1.55 -18.50 8.93
CA LEU A 12 -0.90 -19.58 8.18
C LEU A 12 -0.19 -19.09 6.91
N ILE A 13 -0.71 -18.04 6.27
CA ILE A 13 -0.09 -17.40 5.10
C ILE A 13 1.16 -16.63 5.55
N ASP A 14 1.05 -15.85 6.62
CA ASP A 14 2.13 -15.04 7.16
C ASP A 14 3.28 -15.89 7.70
N GLU A 15 3.01 -16.99 8.40
CA GLU A 15 4.03 -17.95 8.84
C GLU A 15 4.90 -18.46 7.69
N ARG A 16 4.31 -18.58 6.49
CA ARG A 16 5.01 -19.06 5.29
C ARG A 16 5.78 -17.96 4.58
N LYS A 17 5.32 -16.71 4.66
CA LYS A 17 6.04 -15.53 4.15
C LYS A 17 7.42 -15.41 4.78
N TRP A 18 7.56 -15.77 6.06
CA TRP A 18 8.83 -15.71 6.78
C TRP A 18 9.75 -16.91 6.55
N GLN A 19 9.36 -17.87 5.72
CA GLN A 19 10.23 -18.98 5.31
C GLN A 19 11.18 -18.52 4.20
N ARG A 20 12.48 -18.85 4.32
CA ARG A 20 13.51 -18.46 3.32
C ARG A 20 13.18 -18.83 1.88
N THR A 21 12.40 -19.88 1.65
CA THR A 21 11.89 -20.26 0.33
C THR A 21 10.55 -20.97 0.54
N PRO A 22 9.41 -20.31 0.26
CA PRO A 22 8.11 -20.95 0.34
C PRO A 22 8.05 -22.11 -0.63
N GLN A 23 7.72 -23.31 -0.14
CA GLN A 23 7.58 -24.47 -1.01
C GLN A 23 6.27 -24.36 -1.79
N GLN A 24 6.34 -24.35 -3.13
CA GLN A 24 5.18 -24.28 -4.00
C GLN A 24 4.07 -25.27 -3.61
N ALA A 25 4.42 -26.54 -3.38
CA ALA A 25 3.46 -27.56 -2.96
C ALA A 25 2.75 -27.25 -1.64
N GLY A 26 3.42 -26.55 -0.71
CA GLY A 26 2.81 -26.09 0.53
C GLY A 26 1.78 -24.99 0.29
N ILE A 27 2.12 -24.03 -0.58
CA ILE A 27 1.21 -22.94 -0.97
C ILE A 27 -0.01 -23.48 -1.71
N GLU A 28 0.19 -24.40 -2.65
CA GLU A 28 -0.90 -25.09 -3.37
C GLU A 28 -1.81 -25.87 -2.42
N LYS A 29 -1.24 -26.60 -1.44
CA LYS A 29 -2.03 -27.31 -0.42
C LYS A 29 -2.91 -26.36 0.40
N LEU A 30 -2.43 -25.16 0.71
CA LEU A 30 -3.22 -24.18 1.47
C LEU A 30 -4.30 -23.54 0.61
N LEU A 31 -4.04 -23.33 -0.68
CA LEU A 31 -5.08 -22.93 -1.62
C LEU A 31 -6.19 -23.99 -1.68
N ASP A 32 -5.84 -25.27 -1.78
CA ASP A 32 -6.80 -26.38 -1.76
C ASP A 32 -7.59 -26.44 -0.44
N GLU A 33 -6.94 -26.17 0.70
CA GLU A 33 -7.60 -26.06 2.02
C GLU A 33 -8.62 -24.91 2.04
N ILE A 34 -8.22 -23.70 1.61
CA ILE A 34 -9.12 -22.54 1.49
C ILE A 34 -10.31 -22.82 0.55
N ASP A 35 -10.07 -23.47 -0.59
CA ASP A 35 -11.09 -23.77 -1.58
C ASP A 35 -12.09 -24.83 -1.09
N SER A 36 -11.63 -25.82 -0.32
CA SER A 36 -12.45 -26.93 0.19
C SER A 36 -13.10 -26.68 1.55
N ASP A 37 -12.69 -25.66 2.29
CA ASP A 37 -13.25 -25.32 3.60
C ASP A 37 -14.69 -24.82 3.46
N THR A 38 -15.66 -25.61 3.93
CA THR A 38 -17.09 -25.30 3.82
C THR A 38 -17.56 -24.21 4.78
N GLU A 39 -16.76 -23.88 5.80
CA GLU A 39 -17.08 -22.84 6.79
C GLU A 39 -16.67 -21.44 6.32
N LEU A 40 -15.82 -21.35 5.28
CA LEU A 40 -15.52 -20.10 4.61
C LEU A 40 -16.67 -19.67 3.69
N GLY A 41 -17.24 -18.50 3.97
CA GLY A 41 -18.14 -17.83 3.04
C GLY A 41 -17.42 -17.42 1.74
N ARG A 42 -18.21 -16.94 0.78
CA ARG A 42 -17.68 -16.56 -0.53
C ARG A 42 -16.74 -15.35 -0.46
N ALA A 43 -17.04 -14.39 0.41
CA ALA A 43 -16.24 -13.18 0.58
C ALA A 43 -14.87 -13.51 1.20
N GLU A 44 -14.87 -14.30 2.27
CA GLU A 44 -13.67 -14.74 2.99
C GLU A 44 -12.76 -15.55 2.08
N ARG A 45 -13.33 -16.51 1.33
CA ARG A 45 -12.55 -17.33 0.39
C ARG A 45 -11.91 -16.47 -0.71
N ALA A 46 -12.65 -15.50 -1.26
CA ALA A 46 -12.10 -14.60 -2.26
C ALA A 46 -10.94 -13.75 -1.68
N LEU A 47 -11.14 -13.16 -0.49
CA LEU A 47 -10.10 -12.42 0.23
C LEU A 47 -8.84 -13.26 0.43
N LEU A 48 -8.98 -14.48 0.96
CA LEU A 48 -7.85 -15.37 1.27
C LEU A 48 -7.11 -15.84 0.01
N ARG A 49 -7.83 -16.15 -1.08
CA ARG A 49 -7.22 -16.51 -2.37
C ARG A 49 -6.42 -15.35 -2.95
N GLY A 50 -6.99 -14.14 -2.91
CA GLY A 50 -6.30 -12.92 -3.32
C GLY A 50 -5.06 -12.65 -2.47
N TYR A 51 -5.18 -12.72 -1.15
CA TYR A 51 -4.10 -12.47 -0.18
C TYR A 51 -2.96 -13.48 -0.32
N LEU A 52 -3.28 -14.77 -0.45
CA LEU A 52 -2.29 -15.83 -0.68
C LEU A 52 -1.50 -15.57 -1.96
N ASN A 53 -2.18 -15.24 -3.05
CA ASN A 53 -1.51 -14.98 -4.33
C ASN A 53 -0.72 -13.65 -4.29
N TYR A 54 -1.17 -12.65 -3.52
CA TYR A 54 -0.44 -11.37 -3.36
C TYR A 54 0.95 -11.60 -2.77
N HIS A 55 1.07 -12.49 -1.77
CA HIS A 55 2.35 -12.80 -1.13
C HIS A 55 3.19 -13.85 -1.85
N PHE A 56 2.59 -14.73 -2.64
CA PHE A 56 3.28 -15.85 -3.29
C PHE A 56 3.20 -15.82 -4.82
N ARG A 57 3.21 -14.61 -5.40
CA ARG A 57 3.09 -14.36 -6.85
C ARG A 57 4.01 -15.24 -7.71
N ASP A 58 5.26 -15.42 -7.27
CA ASP A 58 6.28 -16.11 -8.06
C ASP A 58 6.12 -17.64 -8.09
N VAL A 59 5.36 -18.21 -7.17
CA VAL A 59 5.21 -19.67 -7.00
C VAL A 59 3.78 -20.17 -7.24
N MET A 60 2.79 -19.28 -7.31
CA MET A 60 1.39 -19.62 -7.57
C MET A 60 1.03 -19.54 -9.06
N GLN A 61 0.12 -20.41 -9.51
CA GLN A 61 -0.60 -20.24 -10.78
C GLN A 61 -1.38 -18.91 -10.79
N PRO A 62 -1.68 -18.32 -11.97
CA PRO A 62 -2.22 -16.97 -12.04
C PRO A 62 -3.68 -16.93 -11.59
N ILE A 63 -3.90 -16.77 -10.29
CA ILE A 63 -5.15 -16.22 -9.75
C ILE A 63 -5.16 -14.74 -10.11
N ASP A 64 -6.27 -14.29 -10.69
CA ASP A 64 -6.50 -12.86 -10.90
C ASP A 64 -6.88 -12.22 -9.56
N ARG A 65 -5.87 -11.70 -8.85
CA ARG A 65 -6.01 -11.09 -7.51
C ARG A 65 -6.99 -9.94 -7.49
N GLU A 66 -6.97 -9.10 -8.52
CA GLU A 66 -7.91 -7.99 -8.60
C GLU A 66 -9.34 -8.52 -8.68
N THR A 67 -9.59 -9.55 -9.49
CA THR A 67 -10.91 -10.20 -9.54
C THR A 67 -11.32 -10.78 -8.18
N GLU A 68 -10.41 -11.45 -7.45
CA GLU A 68 -10.69 -11.98 -6.12
C GLU A 68 -10.99 -10.88 -5.09
N PHE A 69 -10.17 -9.82 -5.03
CA PHE A 69 -10.39 -8.72 -4.10
C PHE A 69 -11.65 -7.91 -4.46
N ARG A 70 -11.94 -7.70 -5.75
CA ARG A 70 -13.21 -7.10 -6.19
C ARG A 70 -14.40 -7.93 -5.76
N LEU A 71 -14.33 -9.26 -5.89
CA LEU A 71 -15.40 -10.15 -5.42
C LEU A 71 -15.57 -10.07 -3.89
N ALA A 72 -14.47 -10.02 -3.13
CA ALA A 72 -14.51 -9.85 -1.68
C ALA A 72 -15.20 -8.52 -1.29
N VAL A 73 -14.84 -7.41 -1.93
CA VAL A 73 -15.46 -6.09 -1.72
C VAL A 73 -16.92 -6.06 -2.18
N GLU A 74 -17.28 -6.69 -3.30
CA GLU A 74 -18.68 -6.76 -3.76
C GLU A 74 -19.57 -7.47 -2.74
N LEU A 75 -19.08 -8.55 -2.15
CA LEU A 75 -19.81 -9.36 -1.19
C LEU A 75 -19.77 -8.79 0.24
N ALA A 76 -18.73 -8.03 0.58
CA ALA A 76 -18.55 -7.37 1.86
C ALA A 76 -17.95 -5.96 1.66
N PRO A 77 -18.77 -4.95 1.29
CA PRO A 77 -18.27 -3.62 0.89
C PRO A 77 -17.50 -2.86 1.97
N ASP A 78 -17.82 -3.11 3.24
CA ASP A 78 -17.19 -2.48 4.40
C ASP A 78 -16.04 -3.31 4.99
N ASP A 79 -15.65 -4.42 4.32
CA ASP A 79 -14.55 -5.24 4.83
C ASP A 79 -13.21 -4.53 4.69
N HIS A 80 -12.55 -4.33 5.83
CA HIS A 80 -11.38 -3.49 5.91
C HIS A 80 -10.18 -4.07 5.15
N LEU A 81 -9.96 -5.38 5.24
CA LEU A 81 -8.84 -6.04 4.55
C LEU A 81 -9.09 -6.14 3.04
N ALA A 82 -10.33 -6.47 2.63
CA ALA A 82 -10.68 -6.51 1.22
C ALA A 82 -10.47 -5.15 0.54
N ASN A 83 -10.89 -4.05 1.17
CA ASN A 83 -10.65 -2.70 0.65
C ASN A 83 -9.14 -2.38 0.63
N LEU A 84 -8.39 -2.71 1.69
CA LEU A 84 -6.96 -2.43 1.76
C LEU A 84 -6.18 -3.12 0.63
N TYR A 85 -6.40 -4.43 0.44
CA TYR A 85 -5.68 -5.20 -0.57
C TYR A 85 -6.16 -4.95 -2.00
N LEU A 86 -7.44 -4.62 -2.21
CA LEU A 86 -7.88 -4.10 -3.50
C LEU A 86 -7.19 -2.77 -3.82
N GLY A 87 -7.06 -1.89 -2.82
CA GLY A 87 -6.33 -0.63 -2.94
C GLY A 87 -4.87 -0.85 -3.37
N TYR A 88 -4.13 -1.71 -2.69
CA TYR A 88 -2.75 -2.05 -3.07
C TYR A 88 -2.66 -2.68 -4.47
N GLU A 89 -3.47 -3.69 -4.79
CA GLU A 89 -3.41 -4.35 -6.10
C GLU A 89 -3.73 -3.38 -7.25
N THR A 90 -4.70 -2.49 -7.06
CA THR A 90 -5.08 -1.51 -8.09
C THR A 90 -4.07 -0.37 -8.19
N PHE A 91 -3.42 0.01 -7.09
CA PHE A 91 -2.30 0.95 -7.10
C PHE A 91 -1.13 0.40 -7.92
N ASP A 92 -0.71 -0.84 -7.63
CA ASP A 92 0.38 -1.54 -8.35
C ASP A 92 0.07 -1.71 -9.85
N ALA A 93 -1.21 -1.84 -10.20
CA ALA A 93 -1.68 -1.93 -11.58
C ALA A 93 -1.85 -0.56 -12.28
N GLY A 94 -1.55 0.56 -11.61
CA GLY A 94 -1.71 1.92 -12.13
C GLY A 94 -3.17 2.40 -12.24
N LYS A 95 -4.11 1.72 -11.57
CA LYS A 95 -5.54 2.06 -11.52
C LYS A 95 -5.82 2.98 -10.32
N TYR A 96 -5.21 4.15 -10.35
CA TYR A 96 -5.15 5.08 -9.21
C TYR A 96 -6.52 5.60 -8.76
N ASP A 97 -7.50 5.71 -9.66
CA ASP A 97 -8.87 6.08 -9.33
C ASP A 97 -9.53 5.04 -8.41
N THR A 98 -9.39 3.76 -8.76
CA THR A 98 -9.93 2.65 -7.96
C THR A 98 -9.18 2.52 -6.64
N ALA A 99 -7.84 2.66 -6.67
CA ALA A 99 -7.01 2.57 -5.48
C ALA A 99 -7.38 3.65 -4.45
N LEU A 100 -7.50 4.90 -4.91
CA LEU A 100 -7.92 6.03 -4.09
C LEU A 100 -9.28 5.79 -3.44
N GLU A 101 -10.26 5.31 -4.21
CA GLU A 101 -11.59 4.98 -3.68
C GLU A 101 -11.53 3.96 -2.54
N GLN A 102 -10.68 2.92 -2.66
CA GLN A 102 -10.58 1.91 -1.61
C GLN A 102 -9.83 2.43 -0.39
N PHE A 103 -8.72 3.15 -0.57
CA PHE A 103 -7.96 3.70 0.56
C PHE A 103 -8.79 4.71 1.38
N GLN A 104 -9.67 5.47 0.73
CA GLN A 104 -10.57 6.41 1.42
C GLN A 104 -11.66 5.74 2.27
N LYS A 105 -11.95 4.45 2.05
CA LYS A 105 -12.90 3.68 2.88
C LYS A 105 -12.28 3.16 4.18
N LEU A 106 -10.96 3.21 4.31
CA LEU A 106 -10.26 2.60 5.43
C LEU A 106 -10.42 3.44 6.71
N ASP A 107 -10.75 2.75 7.81
CA ASP A 107 -10.63 3.32 9.15
C ASP A 107 -9.18 3.23 9.62
N LEU A 108 -8.41 4.31 9.41
CA LEU A 108 -6.99 4.37 9.74
C LEU A 108 -6.71 4.14 11.24
N ASN A 109 -7.69 4.29 12.14
CA ASN A 109 -7.50 4.02 13.57
C ASN A 109 -7.26 2.52 13.86
N LYS A 110 -7.59 1.63 12.90
CA LYS A 110 -7.28 0.20 12.99
C LYS A 110 -5.83 -0.13 12.65
N HIS A 111 -5.07 0.83 12.13
CA HIS A 111 -3.68 0.65 11.75
C HIS A 111 -2.74 1.21 12.81
N VAL A 112 -1.56 0.59 12.93
CA VAL A 112 -0.43 1.17 13.65
C VAL A 112 0.11 2.40 12.90
N HIS A 113 0.75 3.32 13.62
CA HIS A 113 1.14 4.65 13.12
C HIS A 113 1.87 4.63 11.76
N TRP A 114 2.86 3.75 11.60
CA TRP A 114 3.59 3.68 10.33
C TRP A 114 2.71 3.25 9.15
N SER A 115 1.78 2.31 9.38
CA SER A 115 0.88 1.83 8.34
C SER A 115 -0.14 2.90 7.97
N GLN A 116 -0.57 3.73 8.92
CA GLN A 116 -1.39 4.91 8.62
C GLN A 116 -0.65 5.88 7.71
N ILE A 117 0.63 6.17 8.00
CA ILE A 117 1.47 7.06 7.19
C ILE A 117 1.62 6.47 5.78
N LYS A 118 1.90 5.17 5.65
CA LYS A 118 2.05 4.53 4.34
C LYS A 118 0.79 4.59 3.50
N ILE A 119 -0.39 4.35 4.09
CA ILE A 119 -1.66 4.44 3.35
C ILE A 119 -1.92 5.88 2.90
N ARG A 120 -1.65 6.87 3.76
CA ARG A 120 -1.80 8.29 3.40
C ARG A 120 -0.82 8.72 2.31
N GLU A 121 0.41 8.20 2.35
CA GLU A 121 1.39 8.39 1.29
C GLU A 121 0.87 7.87 -0.06
N LEU A 122 0.31 6.65 -0.09
CA LEU A 122 -0.28 6.10 -1.32
C LEU A 122 -1.48 6.90 -1.83
N ILE A 123 -2.27 7.49 -0.92
CA ILE A 123 -3.33 8.44 -1.30
C ILE A 123 -2.73 9.69 -1.98
N VAL A 124 -1.64 10.24 -1.44
CA VAL A 124 -0.90 11.35 -2.10
C VAL A 124 -0.44 10.94 -3.49
N CYS A 125 0.17 9.75 -3.63
CA CYS A 125 0.60 9.23 -4.92
C CYS A 125 -0.56 9.09 -5.90
N CYS A 126 -1.72 8.59 -5.45
CA CYS A 126 -2.92 8.52 -6.30
C CYS A 126 -3.33 9.91 -6.80
N HIS A 127 -3.36 10.91 -5.92
CA HIS A 127 -3.67 12.29 -6.32
C HIS A 127 -2.65 12.84 -7.33
N LEU A 128 -1.35 12.57 -7.16
CA LEU A 128 -0.31 12.97 -8.11
C LEU A 128 -0.53 12.35 -9.50
N HIS A 129 -0.72 11.03 -9.59
CA HIS A 129 -0.95 10.34 -10.87
C HIS A 129 -2.29 10.73 -11.52
N LEU A 130 -3.28 11.12 -10.72
CA LEU A 130 -4.55 11.68 -11.20
C LEU A 130 -4.47 13.19 -11.51
N GLN A 131 -3.29 13.81 -11.34
CA GLN A 131 -3.02 15.24 -11.53
C GLN A 131 -3.90 16.17 -10.67
N GLN A 132 -4.32 15.67 -9.51
CA GLN A 132 -5.04 16.38 -8.47
C GLN A 132 -4.03 17.00 -7.50
N PHE A 133 -3.25 17.95 -8.03
CA PHE A 133 -2.04 18.46 -7.36
C PHE A 133 -2.32 19.24 -6.07
N LEU A 134 -3.44 19.96 -5.98
CA LEU A 134 -3.77 20.70 -4.77
C LEU A 134 -4.17 19.75 -3.62
N GLU A 135 -4.93 18.71 -3.96
CA GLU A 135 -5.30 17.65 -3.03
C GLU A 135 -4.07 16.85 -2.58
N ALA A 136 -3.11 16.61 -3.48
CA ALA A 136 -1.84 15.99 -3.15
C ALA A 136 -1.03 16.83 -2.14
N GLU A 137 -0.92 18.14 -2.36
CA GLU A 137 -0.19 19.06 -1.46
C GLU A 137 -0.82 19.14 -0.06
N GLU A 138 -2.15 19.24 0.01
CA GLU A 138 -2.89 19.33 1.27
C GLU A 138 -2.56 18.15 2.20
N LEU A 139 -2.30 16.98 1.60
CA LEU A 139 -2.01 15.73 2.31
C LEU A 139 -0.50 15.47 2.49
N LEU A 140 0.35 15.92 1.57
CA LEU A 140 1.78 15.64 1.58
C LEU A 140 2.48 16.20 2.83
N CYS A 141 2.27 17.48 3.14
CA CYS A 141 2.94 18.11 4.28
C CYS A 141 2.57 17.43 5.62
N PRO A 142 1.28 17.13 5.91
CA PRO A 142 0.90 16.33 7.08
C PRO A 142 1.57 14.95 7.13
N VAL A 143 1.64 14.23 6.01
CA VAL A 143 2.26 12.89 5.94
C VAL A 143 3.73 12.95 6.31
N LEU A 144 4.47 13.89 5.74
CA LEU A 144 5.91 14.04 6.02
C LEU A 144 6.17 14.46 7.47
N ARG A 145 5.30 15.31 8.06
CA ARG A 145 5.40 15.66 9.49
C ARG A 145 5.16 14.45 10.38
N GLN A 146 4.15 13.63 10.08
CA GLN A 146 3.88 12.40 10.83
C GLN A 146 5.04 11.42 10.73
N ALA A 147 5.69 11.31 9.57
CA ALA A 147 6.93 10.52 9.42
C ALA A 147 8.04 11.06 10.34
N MET A 148 8.21 12.37 10.45
CA MET A 148 9.17 12.97 11.39
C MET A 148 8.86 12.71 12.87
N GLU A 149 7.62 12.43 13.22
CA GLU A 149 7.19 12.17 14.61
C GLU A 149 7.35 10.71 15.06
N LEU A 150 7.59 9.76 14.14
CA LEU A 150 7.80 8.34 14.51
C LEU A 150 9.08 8.17 15.35
N ASP A 151 8.97 7.50 16.50
CA ASP A 151 10.08 7.37 17.46
C ASP A 151 11.18 6.39 17.03
N SER A 152 10.86 5.43 16.16
CA SER A 152 11.75 4.33 15.77
C SER A 152 12.10 4.38 14.28
N ASN A 153 13.37 4.13 13.96
CA ASN A 153 13.83 3.94 12.59
C ASN A 153 13.34 2.62 11.97
N ASP A 154 13.10 1.60 12.79
CA ASP A 154 12.67 0.28 12.32
C ASP A 154 11.20 0.25 11.87
N ASP A 155 10.41 1.25 12.26
CA ASP A 155 8.98 1.31 11.97
C ASP A 155 8.67 2.11 10.70
N TYR A 156 9.63 2.74 10.04
CA TYR A 156 9.34 3.58 8.87
C TYR A 156 9.37 2.78 7.56
N ALA A 157 8.22 2.72 6.88
CA ALA A 157 8.16 2.21 5.53
C ALA A 157 8.85 3.19 4.57
N HIS A 158 9.81 2.71 3.79
CA HIS A 158 10.52 3.57 2.84
C HIS A 158 9.54 4.20 1.83
N PRO A 159 9.65 5.50 1.53
CA PRO A 159 8.69 6.24 0.71
C PRO A 159 9.02 6.09 -0.79
N ILE A 160 9.20 4.85 -1.25
CA ILE A 160 9.67 4.54 -2.61
C ILE A 160 8.67 5.10 -3.64
N GLU A 161 7.41 4.75 -3.48
CA GLU A 161 6.30 5.11 -4.37
C GLU A 161 6.06 6.62 -4.38
N LEU A 162 6.24 7.30 -3.23
CA LEU A 162 6.18 8.76 -3.17
C LEU A 162 7.32 9.41 -3.95
N LEU A 163 8.54 8.92 -3.78
CA LEU A 163 9.70 9.46 -4.49
C LEU A 163 9.59 9.25 -5.99
N GLU A 164 9.09 8.08 -6.43
CA GLU A 164 8.83 7.80 -7.84
C GLU A 164 7.75 8.72 -8.41
N ALA A 165 6.62 8.88 -7.71
CA ALA A 165 5.56 9.78 -8.15
C ALA A 165 6.03 11.25 -8.19
N LEU A 166 6.78 11.71 -7.19
CA LEU A 166 7.35 13.06 -7.20
C LEU A 166 8.37 13.22 -8.32
N ALA A 167 9.24 12.24 -8.57
CA ALA A 167 10.18 12.28 -9.68
C ALA A 167 9.47 12.41 -11.03
N GLU A 168 8.36 11.69 -11.22
CA GLU A 168 7.54 11.78 -12.42
C GLU A 168 6.85 13.15 -12.57
N TRP A 169 6.24 13.66 -11.50
CA TRP A 169 5.31 14.81 -11.57
C TRP A 169 5.87 16.14 -11.04
N HIS A 170 7.13 16.23 -10.62
CA HIS A 170 7.69 17.42 -9.95
C HIS A 170 7.49 18.73 -10.72
N ALA A 171 7.61 18.71 -12.05
CA ALA A 171 7.54 19.92 -12.87
C ALA A 171 6.12 20.52 -12.86
N GLU A 172 5.11 19.70 -13.13
CA GLU A 172 3.70 20.08 -13.10
C GLU A 172 3.25 20.41 -11.68
N PHE A 173 3.65 19.57 -10.72
CA PHE A 173 3.26 19.74 -9.32
C PHE A 173 3.80 21.04 -8.74
N SER A 174 5.10 21.30 -8.88
CA SER A 174 5.74 22.54 -8.41
C SER A 174 5.20 23.80 -9.10
N ALA A 175 4.80 23.69 -10.38
CA ALA A 175 4.17 24.79 -11.10
C ALA A 175 2.79 25.15 -10.54
N VAL A 176 2.03 24.17 -10.05
CA VAL A 176 0.68 24.38 -9.48
C VAL A 176 0.74 24.92 -8.06
N ILE A 177 1.57 24.34 -7.19
CA ILE A 177 1.64 24.73 -5.77
C ILE A 177 2.53 25.97 -5.54
N GLY A 178 3.39 26.28 -6.50
CA GLY A 178 4.33 27.40 -6.43
C GLY A 178 5.66 27.03 -5.76
N ALA A 179 6.70 27.80 -6.11
CA ALA A 179 8.08 27.51 -5.71
C ALA A 179 8.29 27.50 -4.20
N ASP A 180 7.62 28.36 -3.44
CA ASP A 180 7.78 28.44 -1.99
C ASP A 180 7.21 27.20 -1.27
N ALA A 181 6.04 26.73 -1.70
CA ALA A 181 5.43 25.51 -1.17
C ALA A 181 6.26 24.28 -1.55
N TRP A 182 6.67 24.18 -2.82
CA TRP A 182 7.54 23.12 -3.30
C TRP A 182 8.86 23.03 -2.52
N GLN A 183 9.53 24.15 -2.30
CA GLN A 183 10.75 24.18 -1.50
C GLN A 183 10.52 23.75 -0.05
N CYS A 184 9.36 24.06 0.52
CA CYS A 184 9.00 23.64 1.87
C CYS A 184 8.81 22.11 1.94
N ASP A 185 8.07 21.53 1.00
CA ASP A 185 7.82 20.09 0.94
C ASP A 185 9.09 19.30 0.67
N ILE A 186 9.91 19.74 -0.30
CA ILE A 186 11.20 19.08 -0.60
C ILE A 186 12.13 19.14 0.60
N LYS A 187 12.20 20.27 1.31
CA LYS A 187 13.00 20.34 2.53
C LYS A 187 12.53 19.34 3.58
N LEU A 188 11.23 19.25 3.81
CA LEU A 188 10.67 18.33 4.80
C LEU A 188 10.89 16.86 4.40
N LEU A 189 10.75 16.53 3.11
CA LEU A 189 11.09 15.22 2.56
C LEU A 189 12.57 14.89 2.78
N MET A 190 13.48 15.83 2.52
CA MET A 190 14.91 15.64 2.79
C MET A 190 15.19 15.40 4.28
N ASP A 191 14.53 16.13 5.17
CA ASP A 191 14.65 15.94 6.62
C ASP A 191 14.18 14.53 7.03
N VAL A 192 13.08 14.03 6.45
CA VAL A 192 12.60 12.65 6.63
C VAL A 192 13.64 11.64 6.14
N LEU A 193 14.12 11.77 4.90
CA LEU A 193 15.09 10.83 4.35
C LEU A 193 16.40 10.82 5.13
N GLN A 194 16.85 11.98 5.62
CA GLN A 194 18.02 12.08 6.47
C GLN A 194 17.82 11.38 7.82
N LYS A 195 16.64 11.53 8.45
CA LYS A 195 16.32 10.88 9.74
C LYS A 195 16.43 9.35 9.64
N TYR A 196 16.05 8.78 8.50
CA TYR A 196 16.02 7.34 8.27
C TYR A 196 17.23 6.80 7.50
N ASP A 197 18.29 7.61 7.32
CA ASP A 197 19.51 7.23 6.57
C ASP A 197 19.22 6.77 5.11
N LEU A 198 18.23 7.38 4.46
CA LEU A 198 17.74 7.01 3.12
C LEU A 198 18.25 7.93 2.00
N THR A 199 18.95 9.02 2.31
CA THR A 199 19.39 10.01 1.32
C THR A 199 20.25 9.39 0.21
N ASP A 200 21.20 8.52 0.56
CA ASP A 200 22.07 7.87 -0.43
C ASP A 200 21.31 6.82 -1.25
N THR A 201 20.35 6.14 -0.64
CA THR A 201 19.51 5.13 -1.30
C THR A 201 18.67 5.73 -2.42
N PHE A 202 18.22 6.98 -2.25
CA PHE A 202 17.34 7.68 -3.20
C PHE A 202 17.98 8.91 -3.84
N ALA A 203 19.32 8.94 -3.93
CA ALA A 203 20.06 10.08 -4.46
C ALA A 203 19.65 10.42 -5.91
N GLU A 204 19.29 9.42 -6.73
CA GLU A 204 18.86 9.63 -8.11
C GLU A 204 17.51 10.34 -8.20
N GLN A 205 16.51 9.88 -7.43
CA GLN A 205 15.19 10.52 -7.37
C GLN A 205 15.33 11.94 -6.79
N LEU A 206 16.13 12.11 -5.73
CA LEU A 206 16.39 13.41 -5.13
C LEU A 206 17.03 14.39 -6.10
N ALA A 207 17.97 13.95 -6.93
CA ALA A 207 18.59 14.80 -7.94
C ALA A 207 17.61 15.26 -9.03
N GLN A 208 16.49 14.56 -9.24
CA GLN A 208 15.47 14.95 -10.21
C GLN A 208 14.51 16.00 -9.63
N ILE A 209 14.14 15.87 -8.35
CA ILE A 209 13.13 16.72 -7.73
C ILE A 209 13.72 17.93 -6.99
N SER A 210 15.02 17.89 -6.67
CA SER A 210 15.70 19.01 -6.02
C SER A 210 16.12 20.07 -7.05
N PRO A 211 15.89 21.37 -6.80
CA PRO A 211 16.31 22.47 -7.66
C PRO A 211 17.83 22.57 -7.90
#